data_AF-E3RHK7-F1
#
_entry.id   AF-E3RHK7-F1
#
_cell.length_a   1.000
_cell.length_b   1.000
_cell.length_c   1.000
_cell.angle_alpha   90.00
_cell.angle_beta   90.00
_cell.angle_gamma   90.00
#
_symmetry.space_group_name_H-M   'P 1'
#
loop_
_entity.id
_entity.type
_entity.pdbx_description
1 polymer ?
#
loop_
_entity_poly.entity_id
_entity_poly.type
_entity_poly.pdbx_seq_one_letter_code
_entity_poly.pdbx_strand_id
1 'polypeptide(L)'
;MEAENHWELTFGTSGRSALQTDVWFAVFSVQGLNGYPLAAWDKITGEIYPDVVELWKPMDLTHHILSNWNSKLNLGEVLRGRIHVYVGGVDSYYLDEGVEQFRMRVTEKGGPEWANVTVLPGEAHGGVYNLLPKWTYLDLLLQWVAGKDAALR
;
A
#
# COMPACT_ATOMS: atom_id res chain seq x y z
N MET A 1 2.45 -16.19 -1.36
CA MET A 1 1.29 -16.15 -0.43
C MET A 1 0.53 -17.48 -0.27
N GLU A 2 0.70 -18.51 -1.13
CA GLU A 2 -0.07 -19.78 -1.03
C GLU A 2 0.03 -20.45 0.36
N ALA A 3 1.25 -20.66 0.86
CA ALA A 3 1.48 -21.29 2.16
C ALA A 3 0.79 -20.55 3.32
N GLU A 4 0.77 -19.21 3.26
CA GLU A 4 0.10 -18.37 4.25
C GLU A 4 -1.43 -18.45 4.16
N ASN A 5 -1.98 -18.45 2.95
CA ASN A 5 -3.42 -18.64 2.74
C ASN A 5 -3.90 -19.99 3.28
N HIS A 6 -3.15 -21.07 3.00
CA HIS A 6 -3.45 -22.40 3.52
C HIS A 6 -3.28 -22.48 5.04
N TRP A 7 -2.24 -21.83 5.59
CA TRP A 7 -2.04 -21.74 7.03
C TRP A 7 -3.22 -21.06 7.71
N GLU A 8 -3.67 -19.91 7.20
CA GLU A 8 -4.80 -19.17 7.75
C GLU A 8 -6.12 -19.93 7.72
N LEU A 9 -6.35 -20.74 6.67
CA LEU A 9 -7.54 -21.61 6.60
C LEU A 9 -7.64 -22.59 7.78
N THR A 10 -6.52 -22.93 8.43
CA THR A 10 -6.52 -23.80 9.62
C THR A 10 -7.04 -23.11 10.88
N PHE A 11 -7.01 -21.77 10.93
CA PHE A 11 -7.53 -20.97 12.05
C PHE A 11 -9.02 -20.69 11.93
N GLY A 12 -9.52 -20.54 10.70
CA GLY A 12 -10.93 -20.32 10.45
C GLY A 12 -11.25 -20.08 8.98
N THR A 13 -12.45 -20.51 8.58
CA THR A 13 -13.01 -20.22 7.25
C THR A 13 -13.74 -18.87 7.24
N SER A 14 -14.03 -18.36 6.04
CA SER A 14 -14.81 -17.12 5.83
C SER A 14 -14.18 -15.87 6.47
N GLY A 15 -12.88 -15.65 6.29
CA GLY A 15 -12.23 -14.41 6.74
C GLY A 15 -11.99 -14.34 8.25
N ARG A 16 -11.93 -15.49 8.95
CA ARG A 16 -11.90 -15.56 10.42
C ARG A 16 -10.55 -15.97 11.01
N SER A 17 -9.48 -16.00 10.22
CA SER A 17 -8.15 -16.37 10.74
C SER A 17 -7.60 -15.35 11.76
N ALA A 18 -8.08 -14.09 11.71
CA ALA A 18 -7.51 -12.94 12.43
C ALA A 18 -6.04 -12.64 12.07
N LEU A 19 -5.60 -13.10 10.91
CA LEU A 19 -4.24 -12.92 10.37
C LEU A 19 -4.26 -12.01 9.13
N GLN A 20 -3.10 -11.86 8.48
CA GLN A 20 -2.80 -10.79 7.52
C GLN A 20 -3.61 -10.88 6.22
N THR A 21 -3.91 -12.06 5.69
CA THR A 21 -4.65 -12.18 4.42
C THR A 21 -6.16 -12.00 4.63
N ASP A 22 -6.74 -12.58 5.69
CA ASP A 22 -8.16 -12.39 5.99
C ASP A 22 -8.50 -10.97 6.45
N VAL A 23 -7.56 -10.24 7.09
CA VAL A 23 -7.82 -8.83 7.47
C VAL A 23 -7.99 -7.95 6.23
N TRP A 24 -7.32 -8.25 5.10
CA TRP A 24 -7.54 -7.52 3.85
C TRP A 24 -8.96 -7.71 3.33
N PHE A 25 -9.49 -8.93 3.40
CA PHE A 25 -10.90 -9.18 3.07
C PHE A 25 -11.81 -8.36 4.00
N ALA A 26 -11.56 -8.38 5.30
CA ALA A 26 -12.38 -7.66 6.28
C ALA A 26 -12.37 -6.14 6.14
N VAL A 27 -11.22 -5.56 5.76
CA VAL A 27 -11.05 -4.10 5.67
C VAL A 27 -11.52 -3.55 4.32
N PHE A 28 -11.24 -4.27 3.22
CA PHE A 28 -11.44 -3.73 1.86
C PHE A 28 -12.67 -4.28 1.16
N SER A 29 -13.22 -5.41 1.63
CA SER A 29 -14.39 -6.02 1.00
C SER A 29 -15.68 -5.63 1.71
N VAL A 30 -16.80 -5.81 1.02
CA VAL A 30 -18.13 -5.68 1.61
C VAL A 30 -18.57 -6.98 2.29
N GLN A 31 -19.56 -6.88 3.17
CA GLN A 31 -20.18 -8.05 3.80
C GLN A 31 -20.99 -8.84 2.75
N GLY A 32 -20.73 -10.14 2.67
CA GLY A 32 -21.50 -11.11 1.89
C GLY A 32 -22.77 -11.57 2.59
N LEU A 33 -23.63 -12.29 1.86
CA LEU A 33 -24.91 -12.79 2.37
C LEU A 33 -24.79 -13.76 3.55
N ASN A 34 -23.62 -14.38 3.72
CA ASN A 34 -23.31 -15.26 4.85
C ASN A 34 -22.86 -14.49 6.12
N GLY A 35 -22.87 -13.15 6.08
CA GLY A 35 -22.45 -12.29 7.19
C GLY A 35 -20.94 -12.06 7.29
N TYR A 36 -20.13 -12.65 6.40
CA TYR A 36 -18.67 -12.54 6.39
C TYR A 36 -18.19 -11.68 5.21
N PRO A 37 -16.96 -11.12 5.25
CA PRO A 37 -16.41 -10.39 4.13
C PRO A 37 -16.36 -11.26 2.86
N LEU A 38 -16.63 -10.65 1.70
CA LEU A 38 -16.36 -11.30 0.43
C LEU A 38 -14.83 -11.51 0.30
N ALA A 39 -14.41 -12.71 -0.10
CA ALA A 39 -13.00 -12.94 -0.42
C ALA A 39 -12.70 -12.34 -1.81
N ALA A 40 -11.53 -11.75 -1.98
CA ALA A 40 -11.07 -11.25 -3.29
C ALA A 40 -10.37 -12.32 -4.13
N TRP A 41 -9.99 -13.44 -3.51
CA TRP A 41 -9.50 -14.63 -4.20
C TRP A 41 -9.86 -15.90 -3.42
N ASP A 42 -9.82 -17.04 -4.09
CA ASP A 42 -9.89 -18.35 -3.47
C ASP A 42 -8.55 -18.70 -2.80
N LYS A 43 -8.58 -18.98 -1.50
CA LYS A 43 -7.36 -19.25 -0.70
C LYS A 43 -6.70 -20.60 -1.03
N ILE A 44 -7.38 -21.50 -1.77
CA ILE A 44 -6.89 -22.81 -2.19
C ILE A 44 -6.43 -22.78 -3.65
N THR A 45 -7.26 -22.27 -4.56
CA THR A 45 -6.96 -22.29 -6.00
C THR A 45 -6.17 -21.07 -6.47
N GLY A 46 -6.20 -19.98 -5.71
CA GLY A 46 -5.65 -18.68 -6.12
C GLY A 46 -6.50 -17.95 -7.16
N GLU A 47 -7.70 -18.45 -7.50
CA GLU A 47 -8.62 -17.78 -8.42
C GLU A 47 -9.00 -16.40 -7.87
N ILE A 48 -8.76 -15.35 -8.65
CA ILE A 48 -9.11 -13.98 -8.28
C ILE A 48 -10.56 -13.71 -8.66
N TYR A 49 -11.30 -13.03 -7.77
CA TYR A 49 -12.68 -12.60 -7.98
C TYR A 49 -12.71 -11.10 -8.34
N PRO A 50 -12.75 -10.74 -9.64
CA PRO A 50 -12.48 -9.36 -10.08
C PRO A 50 -13.54 -8.36 -9.60
N ASP A 51 -14.80 -8.79 -9.51
CA ASP A 51 -15.88 -7.94 -9.01
C ASP A 51 -15.66 -7.53 -7.56
N VAL A 52 -15.05 -8.39 -6.74
CA VAL A 52 -14.70 -8.06 -5.35
C VAL A 52 -13.50 -7.12 -5.31
N VAL A 53 -12.50 -7.35 -6.16
CA VAL A 53 -11.33 -6.46 -6.28
C VAL A 53 -11.72 -5.04 -6.69
N GLU A 54 -12.70 -4.87 -7.59
CA GLU A 54 -13.18 -3.53 -7.95
C GLU A 54 -13.80 -2.78 -6.76
N LEU A 55 -14.37 -3.48 -5.78
CA LEU A 55 -14.89 -2.86 -4.56
C LEU A 55 -13.77 -2.30 -3.67
N TRP A 56 -12.52 -2.73 -3.86
CA TRP A 56 -11.36 -2.25 -3.09
C TRP A 56 -10.81 -0.93 -3.63
N LYS A 57 -11.18 -0.55 -4.86
CA LYS A 57 -10.73 0.65 -5.55
C LYS A 57 -10.85 1.97 -4.77
N PRO A 58 -11.88 2.21 -3.93
CA PRO A 58 -11.94 3.40 -3.07
C PRO A 58 -10.77 3.50 -2.07
N MET A 59 -10.10 2.38 -1.78
CA MET A 59 -8.97 2.27 -0.86
C MET A 59 -7.61 2.31 -1.59
N ASP A 60 -7.59 2.34 -2.93
CA ASP A 60 -6.38 2.54 -3.71
C ASP A 60 -5.91 4.00 -3.60
N LEU A 61 -4.78 4.19 -2.90
CA LEU A 61 -4.12 5.48 -2.72
C LEU A 61 -3.83 6.18 -4.05
N THR A 62 -3.37 5.43 -5.06
CA THR A 62 -3.06 5.94 -6.40
C THR A 62 -4.33 6.46 -7.06
N HIS A 63 -5.42 5.68 -7.01
CA HIS A 63 -6.71 6.09 -7.55
C HIS A 63 -7.23 7.34 -6.84
N HIS A 64 -7.16 7.38 -5.51
CA HIS A 64 -7.59 8.54 -4.72
C HIS A 64 -6.83 9.82 -5.10
N ILE A 65 -5.50 9.74 -5.20
CA ILE A 65 -4.66 10.88 -5.58
C ILE A 65 -4.98 11.36 -7.00
N LEU A 66 -5.00 10.45 -7.97
CA LEU A 66 -5.12 10.82 -9.38
C LEU A 66 -6.52 11.35 -9.74
N SER A 67 -7.57 10.79 -9.13
CA SER A 67 -8.96 11.25 -9.30
C SER A 67 -9.20 12.62 -8.67
N ASN A 68 -8.47 12.94 -7.59
CA ASN A 68 -8.58 14.21 -6.88
C ASN A 68 -7.49 15.23 -7.23
N TRP A 69 -6.66 14.94 -8.23
CA TRP A 69 -5.46 15.71 -8.56
C TRP A 69 -5.70 17.21 -8.73
N ASN A 70 -6.64 17.59 -9.61
CA ASN A 70 -7.08 18.97 -9.87
C ASN A 70 -8.51 19.23 -9.37
N SER A 71 -8.99 18.38 -8.45
CA SER A 71 -10.31 18.56 -7.85
C SER A 71 -10.26 19.71 -6.84
N LYS A 72 -11.36 19.92 -6.11
CA LYS A 72 -11.38 20.83 -4.96
C LYS A 72 -10.34 20.47 -3.88
N LEU A 73 -9.91 19.21 -3.79
CA LEU A 73 -8.86 18.78 -2.87
C LEU A 73 -7.45 19.19 -3.35
N ASN A 74 -7.28 19.47 -4.64
CA ASN A 74 -6.02 19.91 -5.25
C ASN A 74 -4.81 19.04 -4.84
N LEU A 75 -5.00 17.70 -4.80
CA LEU A 75 -3.98 16.79 -4.26
C LEU A 75 -2.69 16.79 -5.06
N GLY A 76 -2.74 17.11 -6.35
CA GLY A 76 -1.54 17.24 -7.19
C GLY A 76 -0.58 18.31 -6.69
N GLU A 77 -1.09 19.39 -6.09
CA GLU A 77 -0.25 20.45 -5.54
C GLU A 77 -0.04 20.29 -4.03
N VAL A 78 -1.08 19.95 -3.28
CA VAL A 78 -1.01 19.80 -1.82
C VAL A 78 -0.01 18.73 -1.39
N LEU A 79 0.11 17.64 -2.16
CA LEU A 79 0.99 16.51 -1.85
C LEU A 79 2.35 16.57 -2.56
N ARG A 80 2.60 17.58 -3.41
CA ARG A 80 3.87 17.70 -4.15
C ARG A 80 5.05 17.73 -3.18
N GLY A 81 5.98 16.78 -3.35
CA GLY A 81 7.17 16.64 -2.51
C GLY A 81 6.90 16.18 -1.08
N ARG A 82 5.69 15.67 -0.77
CA ARG A 82 5.29 15.25 0.59
C ARG A 82 5.03 13.76 0.75
N ILE A 83 5.03 13.01 -0.35
CA ILE A 83 4.85 11.56 -0.33
C ILE A 83 6.21 10.87 -0.29
N HIS A 84 6.41 10.06 0.74
CA HIS A 84 7.61 9.25 0.95
C HIS A 84 7.19 7.80 1.13
N VAL A 85 7.58 6.93 0.20
CA VAL A 85 7.26 5.50 0.20
C VAL A 85 8.54 4.70 0.04
N TYR A 86 8.67 3.63 0.81
CA TYR A 86 9.73 2.66 0.60
C TYR A 86 9.16 1.24 0.61
N VAL A 87 9.82 0.32 -0.10
CA VAL A 87 9.45 -1.08 -0.17
C VAL A 87 10.69 -1.95 -0.41
N GLY A 88 10.67 -3.18 0.10
CA GLY A 88 11.68 -4.18 -0.24
C GLY A 88 11.50 -4.70 -1.65
N GLY A 89 12.58 -4.84 -2.42
CA GLY A 89 12.53 -5.32 -3.81
C GLY A 89 12.28 -6.84 -3.96
N VAL A 90 12.20 -7.58 -2.85
CA VAL A 90 11.77 -8.98 -2.80
C VAL A 90 10.73 -9.19 -1.69
N ASP A 91 9.78 -8.25 -1.59
CA ASP A 91 8.71 -8.29 -0.59
C ASP A 91 7.89 -9.58 -0.68
N SER A 92 7.68 -10.25 0.46
CA SER A 92 6.99 -11.55 0.50
C SER A 92 5.49 -11.49 0.20
N TYR A 93 4.92 -10.29 0.19
CA TYR A 93 3.54 -9.97 -0.18
C TYR A 93 3.42 -9.29 -1.55
N TYR A 94 4.52 -9.19 -2.31
CA TYR A 94 4.55 -8.58 -3.65
C TYR A 94 4.08 -7.10 -3.67
N LEU A 95 4.28 -6.39 -2.57
CA LEU A 95 3.89 -4.98 -2.45
C LEU A 95 4.74 -4.05 -3.32
N ASP A 96 5.93 -4.51 -3.73
CA ASP A 96 6.84 -3.78 -4.61
C ASP A 96 6.20 -3.48 -5.98
N GLU A 97 5.42 -4.41 -6.53
CA GLU A 97 4.69 -4.19 -7.77
C GLU A 97 3.66 -3.06 -7.63
N GLY A 98 2.91 -3.04 -6.54
CA GLY A 98 1.93 -2.00 -6.25
C GLY A 98 2.57 -0.62 -6.05
N VAL A 99 3.71 -0.57 -5.34
CA VAL A 99 4.50 0.66 -5.14
C VAL A 99 5.10 1.15 -6.46
N GLU A 100 5.52 0.25 -7.34
CA GLU A 100 6.02 0.61 -8.67
C GLU A 100 4.91 1.18 -9.55
N GLN A 101 3.71 0.58 -9.55
CA GLN A 101 2.54 1.12 -10.25
C GLN A 101 2.16 2.52 -9.73
N PHE A 102 2.21 2.74 -8.40
CA PHE A 102 2.04 4.06 -7.82
C PHE A 102 3.06 5.05 -8.38
N ARG A 103 4.37 4.71 -8.30
CA ARG A 103 5.49 5.54 -8.77
C ARG A 103 5.31 5.95 -10.23
N MET A 104 5.03 5.00 -11.11
CA MET A 104 4.85 5.25 -12.54
C MET A 104 3.74 6.27 -12.80
N ARG A 105 2.56 6.04 -12.21
CA ARG A 105 1.35 6.84 -12.50
C ARG A 105 1.41 8.25 -11.92
N VAL A 106 2.04 8.42 -10.75
CA VAL A 106 2.23 9.78 -10.20
C VAL A 106 3.35 10.53 -10.91
N THR A 107 4.40 9.83 -11.37
CA THR A 107 5.47 10.42 -12.18
C THR A 107 4.94 10.93 -13.51
N GLU A 108 4.11 10.14 -14.19
CA GLU A 108 3.45 10.52 -15.45
C GLU A 108 2.68 11.83 -15.31
N LYS A 109 2.03 12.06 -14.16
CA LYS A 109 1.17 13.22 -13.93
C LYS A 109 1.87 14.42 -13.31
N GLY A 110 2.81 14.19 -12.39
CA GLY A 110 3.43 15.21 -11.54
C GLY A 110 4.91 15.47 -11.78
N GLY A 111 5.57 14.62 -12.57
CA GLY A 111 7.02 14.59 -12.77
C GLY A 111 7.75 13.69 -11.76
N PRO A 112 9.03 13.37 -12.01
CA PRO A 112 9.81 12.42 -11.19
C PRO A 112 10.02 12.86 -9.74
N GLU A 113 10.01 14.17 -9.48
CA GLU A 113 10.20 14.75 -8.14
C GLU A 113 8.89 14.89 -7.35
N TRP A 114 7.74 14.45 -7.90
CA TRP A 114 6.46 14.66 -7.24
C TRP A 114 6.31 13.83 -5.95
N ALA A 115 6.81 12.60 -5.95
CA ALA A 115 6.86 11.70 -4.79
C ALA A 115 8.24 11.04 -4.69
N ASN A 116 8.69 10.82 -3.46
CA ASN A 116 9.91 10.06 -3.19
C ASN A 116 9.54 8.59 -2.97
N VAL A 117 9.93 7.73 -3.91
CA VAL A 117 9.69 6.28 -3.85
C VAL A 117 11.02 5.54 -3.92
N THR A 118 11.30 4.71 -2.91
CA THR A 118 12.51 3.90 -2.83
C THR A 118 12.18 2.41 -2.86
N VAL A 119 12.71 1.68 -3.84
CA VAL A 119 12.70 0.22 -3.86
C VAL A 119 14.07 -0.26 -3.41
N LEU A 120 14.14 -1.03 -2.33
CA LEU A 120 15.38 -1.50 -1.72
C LEU A 120 15.77 -2.88 -2.29
N PRO A 121 16.79 -2.98 -3.16
CA PRO A 121 17.09 -4.24 -3.85
C PRO A 121 17.46 -5.36 -2.87
N GLY A 122 16.84 -6.52 -3.01
CA GLY A 122 17.13 -7.71 -2.18
C GLY A 122 16.55 -7.69 -0.77
N GLU A 123 15.87 -6.61 -0.37
CA GLU A 123 15.21 -6.52 0.93
C GLU A 123 13.80 -7.12 0.90
N ALA A 124 13.46 -7.83 1.97
CA ALA A 124 12.15 -8.48 2.15
C ALA A 124 11.12 -7.53 2.79
N HIS A 125 9.96 -8.08 3.15
CA HIS A 125 8.90 -7.32 3.80
C HIS A 125 9.31 -6.76 5.17
N GLY A 126 8.95 -5.49 5.42
CA GLY A 126 9.12 -4.81 6.70
C GLY A 126 10.33 -3.85 6.78
N GLY A 127 10.87 -3.68 7.99
CA GLY A 127 12.01 -2.78 8.25
C GLY A 127 11.63 -1.38 8.74
N VAL A 128 12.62 -0.49 8.79
CA VAL A 128 12.46 0.96 9.06
C VAL A 128 12.66 1.70 7.75
N TYR A 129 12.06 2.89 7.59
CA TYR A 129 12.16 3.72 6.38
C TYR A 129 13.59 3.79 5.83
N ASN A 130 13.78 3.31 4.59
CA ASN A 130 15.06 3.25 3.88
C ASN A 130 16.21 2.58 4.66
N LEU A 131 15.88 1.69 5.61
CA LEU A 131 16.81 1.04 6.55
C LEU A 131 17.71 2.05 7.29
N LEU A 132 17.21 3.27 7.47
CA LEU A 132 17.94 4.30 8.19
C LEU A 132 18.18 3.86 9.64
N PRO A 133 19.36 4.14 10.21
CA PRO A 133 19.56 3.99 11.65
C PRO A 133 18.46 4.73 12.41
N LYS A 134 17.95 4.12 13.48
CA LYS A 134 16.80 4.61 14.24
C LYS A 134 16.88 6.12 14.56
N TRP A 135 18.03 6.58 15.02
CA TRP A 135 18.23 7.99 15.37
C TRP A 135 18.23 8.90 14.14
N THR A 136 18.84 8.46 13.04
CA THR A 136 18.80 9.17 11.75
C THR A 136 17.37 9.28 11.22
N TYR A 137 16.57 8.22 11.32
CA TYR A 137 15.16 8.26 10.94
C TYR A 137 14.35 9.23 11.80
N LEU A 138 14.57 9.22 13.12
CA LEU A 138 13.90 10.16 14.03
C LEU A 138 14.29 11.61 13.74
N ASP A 139 15.57 11.89 13.50
CA ASP A 139 16.05 13.23 13.14
C ASP A 139 15.43 13.71 11.82
N LEU A 140 15.36 12.82 10.80
CA LEU A 140 14.68 13.11 9.53
C LEU A 140 13.21 13.48 9.75
N LEU A 141 12.47 12.67 10.52
CA LEU A 141 11.07 12.93 10.83
C LEU A 141 10.90 14.25 11.59
N LEU A 142 11.76 14.54 12.56
CA LEU A 142 11.70 15.78 13.32
C LEU A 142 11.95 17.01 12.45
N GLN A 143 12.90 16.93 11.51
CA GLN A 143 13.18 18.00 10.55
C GLN A 143 12.00 18.23 9.61
N TRP A 144 11.39 17.14 9.12
CA TRP A 144 10.22 17.17 8.24
C TRP A 144 9.00 17.77 8.95
N VAL A 145 8.66 17.28 10.15
CA VAL A 145 7.51 17.76 10.94
C VAL A 145 7.70 19.20 11.42
N ALA A 146 8.93 19.59 11.80
CA ALA A 146 9.22 20.97 12.20
C ALA A 146 9.24 21.96 11.04
N GLY A 147 9.04 21.50 9.79
CA GLY A 147 9.07 22.34 8.59
C GLY A 147 10.43 22.98 8.32
N LYS A 148 11.51 22.39 8.85
CA LYS A 148 12.87 22.93 8.74
C LYS A 148 13.57 22.54 7.43
N ASP A 149 13.01 21.58 6.69
CA ASP A 149 13.42 21.31 5.31
C ASP A 149 12.62 22.16 4.31
N ALA A 150 13.15 23.34 4.03
CA ALA A 150 12.81 24.12 2.83
C ALA A 150 13.61 23.66 1.59
N ALA A 151 14.55 22.71 1.74
CA ALA A 151 15.51 22.31 0.69
C ALA A 151 15.02 21.18 -0.24
N LEU A 152 13.82 20.63 -0.01
CA LEU A 152 13.18 19.59 -0.84
C LEU A 152 11.79 20.04 -1.35
N ARG A 153 11.48 21.35 -1.31
CA ARG A 153 10.23 21.93 -1.84
C ARG A 153 10.45 22.54 -3.21
#